data_AF-A0A7C3TNY6-F1
#
_entry.id   AF-A0A7C3TNY6-F1
#
_cell.length_a   1.000
_cell.length_b   1.000
_cell.length_c   1.000
_cell.angle_alpha   90.00
_cell.angle_beta   90.00
_cell.angle_gamma   90.00
#
_symmetry.space_group_name_H-M   'P 1'
#
loop_
_entity.id
_entity.type
_entity.pdbx_description
1 polymer ?
#
loop_
_entity_poly.entity_id
_entity_poly.type
_entity_poly.pdbx_seq_one_letter_code
_entity_poly.pdbx_strand_id
1 'polypeptide(L)'
;MNISGNVHSAVSSATTYRPRLCPAARRSPVESLIRRDSIAGQALGRSINRKPCPCRSLGVRRQWNSHPAGRYNVAGSPAHSLSAYGGRFMRTTGRNSNRGRDSNAAGIDSLEPRRLLAAVLDGSALLVEGTDDDDVITLRVEGTEIVVEINYSAQTFPLGAVGSIVVQGLAGNDYMSLGQGVPDARMSGGPGNDTLVSGPGDDTLAGDAGDDTYVFADDWGDDIIVEWGAGGIDTMDFSAVTSNLLFALGALNVSDGRNVANHGESEIENLIGGSGDDTFFFHDSRQLGLIDGRGGNNSLIYTDYNGPAVVNLATGQASGTTAIASIANVFGSRYDDSISGDAGANILDGGPGNDTIAPGGGADVIVFSADSGSDTLVQDALAPAPLDFSAVTVPLTILVSQDGVSIRSGQTVLAATPLNTPRITGGAGNDTVIFSRGAVFAGVLDGGGGANTLDYRAFTTGVRVRLDAGTATATAGIARFINALGGAGNDVLVGDGAGNRLYGYGGNDTIYGNSGNDILKGGTGNDVLKGGNGDDKLYGDQGNDKLYGGAGNDSLTGGAGSDLLSGDAGNDTLLARDRGVDTVKGGTGKDKALADRNKDLLAAVETILYS
;
A
#
# COMPACT_ATOMS: atom_id res chain seq x y z
N MET A 1 -24.70 39.66 -29.60
CA MET A 1 -23.93 40.51 -30.55
C MET A 1 -22.83 39.62 -31.13
N ASN A 2 -23.12 38.84 -32.18
CA ASN A 2 -23.03 39.15 -33.62
C ASN A 2 -21.61 39.49 -34.08
N ILE A 3 -20.90 38.58 -34.78
CA ILE A 3 -20.89 38.32 -36.26
C ILE A 3 -20.16 39.49 -36.99
N SER A 4 -19.22 39.39 -37.93
CA SER A 4 -18.79 38.41 -38.95
C SER A 4 -17.50 38.94 -39.62
N GLY A 5 -16.74 38.10 -40.32
CA GLY A 5 -15.82 38.55 -41.37
C GLY A 5 -15.31 37.43 -42.26
N ASN A 6 -16.13 36.94 -43.20
CA ASN A 6 -15.74 36.08 -44.31
C ASN A 6 -15.00 36.88 -45.40
N VAL A 7 -13.90 36.37 -45.96
CA VAL A 7 -13.56 36.57 -47.39
C VAL A 7 -12.90 35.31 -47.97
N HIS A 8 -13.46 34.86 -49.10
CA HIS A 8 -13.03 33.82 -50.02
C HIS A 8 -11.62 34.03 -50.61
N SER A 9 -10.88 32.95 -50.89
CA SER A 9 -10.59 32.53 -52.28
C SER A 9 -9.89 31.16 -52.32
N ALA A 10 -10.25 30.36 -53.32
CA ALA A 10 -9.80 29.00 -53.56
C ALA A 10 -8.64 28.98 -54.56
N VAL A 11 -7.67 28.07 -54.39
CA VAL A 11 -6.94 27.45 -55.52
C VAL A 11 -6.62 25.99 -55.18
N SER A 12 -6.96 25.12 -56.12
CA SER A 12 -6.77 23.67 -56.12
C SER A 12 -5.31 23.21 -56.28
N SER A 13 -4.99 22.05 -55.72
CA SER A 13 -4.23 21.02 -56.44
C SER A 13 -4.44 19.65 -55.80
N ALA A 14 -5.16 18.78 -56.51
CA ALA A 14 -5.23 17.36 -56.22
C ALA A 14 -3.92 16.68 -56.64
N THR A 15 -3.40 15.77 -55.81
CA THR A 15 -2.42 14.78 -56.28
C THR A 15 -2.67 13.43 -55.62
N THR A 16 -2.53 12.42 -56.45
CA THR A 16 -3.13 11.09 -56.41
C THR A 16 -2.39 10.15 -55.46
N TYR A 17 -3.13 9.42 -54.63
CA TYR A 17 -2.61 8.39 -53.73
C TYR A 17 -2.28 7.11 -54.51
N ARG A 18 -1.02 6.66 -54.47
CA ARG A 18 -0.59 5.31 -54.87
C ARG A 18 -0.08 4.55 -53.64
N PRO A 19 -0.57 3.34 -53.32
CA PRO A 19 0.08 2.50 -52.32
C PRO A 19 1.24 1.71 -52.97
N ARG A 20 2.43 1.81 -52.39
CA ARG A 20 3.59 0.94 -52.69
C ARG A 20 3.73 -0.12 -51.60
N LEU A 21 3.54 -1.37 -52.02
CA LEU A 21 4.39 -2.55 -51.82
C LEU A 21 5.18 -2.68 -50.51
N CYS A 22 4.82 -3.70 -49.72
CA CYS A 22 5.68 -4.36 -48.74
C CYS A 22 6.93 -4.97 -49.41
N PRO A 23 8.10 -4.95 -48.75
CA PRO A 23 9.17 -5.89 -49.04
C PRO A 23 9.18 -7.05 -48.03
N ALA A 24 9.33 -8.24 -48.59
CA ALA A 24 9.47 -9.52 -47.91
C ALA A 24 10.75 -9.61 -47.07
N ALA A 25 10.62 -10.24 -45.90
CA ALA A 25 11.74 -10.63 -45.03
C ALA A 25 12.54 -11.79 -45.67
N ARG A 26 13.87 -11.61 -45.77
CA ARG A 26 14.83 -12.66 -46.10
C ARG A 26 15.08 -13.57 -44.89
N ARG A 27 15.26 -14.87 -45.15
CA ARG A 27 15.64 -15.91 -44.18
C ARG A 27 17.16 -16.15 -44.13
N SER A 28 17.62 -16.46 -42.90
CA SER A 28 18.72 -17.37 -42.46
C SER A 28 20.19 -16.97 -42.65
N PRO A 29 21.14 -17.62 -41.94
CA PRO A 29 21.13 -18.32 -40.63
C PRO A 29 22.35 -17.92 -39.73
N VAL A 30 22.45 -18.43 -38.49
CA VAL A 30 23.70 -18.89 -37.81
C VAL A 30 23.40 -19.29 -36.34
N GLU A 31 24.20 -20.25 -35.88
CA GLU A 31 24.08 -21.17 -34.75
C GLU A 31 24.37 -20.60 -33.34
N SER A 32 23.83 -21.33 -32.36
CA SER A 32 24.29 -21.65 -30.99
C SER A 32 25.30 -20.75 -30.25
N LEU A 33 25.00 -20.40 -28.99
CA LEU A 33 25.65 -20.95 -27.78
C LEU A 33 25.13 -20.20 -26.53
N ILE A 34 24.35 -20.84 -25.65
CA ILE A 34 24.40 -20.54 -24.20
C ILE A 34 24.26 -21.86 -23.45
N ARG A 35 25.39 -22.31 -22.88
CA ARG A 35 25.45 -23.33 -21.83
C ARG A 35 25.01 -22.69 -20.52
N ARG A 36 24.19 -23.43 -19.74
CA ARG A 36 24.02 -23.24 -18.30
C ARG A 36 24.88 -24.29 -17.60
N ASP A 37 25.91 -23.86 -16.87
CA ASP A 37 26.57 -24.62 -15.81
C ASP A 37 26.03 -24.04 -14.48
N SER A 38 25.17 -24.75 -13.73
CA SER A 38 25.46 -25.84 -12.78
C SER A 38 26.00 -25.32 -11.44
N ILE A 39 25.13 -25.29 -10.43
CA ILE A 39 25.49 -25.39 -9.01
C ILE A 39 25.40 -26.88 -8.68
N ALA A 40 26.49 -27.47 -8.18
CA ALA A 40 26.55 -28.87 -7.80
C ALA A 40 27.12 -29.06 -6.39
N GLY A 41 26.45 -29.92 -5.62
CA GLY A 41 26.98 -30.67 -4.47
C GLY A 41 26.46 -30.19 -3.11
N GLN A 42 25.91 -31.03 -2.22
CA GLN A 42 25.87 -32.49 -2.14
C GLN A 42 24.69 -33.00 -1.26
N ALA A 43 24.09 -34.11 -1.71
CA ALA A 43 23.67 -35.35 -1.02
C ALA A 43 22.94 -35.26 0.35
N LEU A 44 21.84 -35.97 0.65
CA LEU A 44 21.46 -37.40 0.52
C LEU A 44 19.91 -37.46 0.69
N GLY A 45 19.08 -38.39 0.19
CA GLY A 45 19.18 -39.62 -0.57
C GLY A 45 17.82 -40.36 -0.50
N ARG A 46 17.44 -41.04 -1.61
CA ARG A 46 16.45 -42.14 -1.77
C ARG A 46 14.94 -41.74 -1.64
N SER A 47 13.98 -42.21 -2.44
CA SER A 47 13.93 -43.27 -3.47
C SER A 47 12.49 -43.44 -4.04
N ILE A 48 12.34 -43.50 -5.39
CA ILE A 48 11.44 -44.43 -6.17
C ILE A 48 9.90 -44.10 -6.15
N ASN A 49 9.06 -44.07 -7.21
CA ASN A 49 9.05 -44.65 -8.58
C ASN A 49 8.06 -43.93 -9.54
N ARG A 50 8.50 -43.75 -10.81
CA ARG A 50 7.86 -44.08 -12.11
C ARG A 50 6.39 -43.68 -12.46
N LYS A 51 6.32 -42.75 -13.43
CA LYS A 51 5.45 -42.64 -14.65
C LYS A 51 5.17 -44.00 -15.36
N PRO A 52 4.25 -44.15 -16.36
CA PRO A 52 3.81 -43.12 -17.33
C PRO A 52 2.33 -43.14 -17.83
N CYS A 53 1.96 -42.04 -18.51
CA CYS A 53 0.80 -41.85 -19.39
C CYS A 53 0.77 -42.84 -20.59
N PRO A 54 -0.33 -42.85 -21.37
CA PRO A 54 -0.26 -42.16 -22.67
C PRO A 54 -1.55 -41.46 -23.18
N CYS A 55 -1.32 -40.27 -23.77
CA CYS A 55 -1.81 -39.64 -25.01
C CYS A 55 -3.22 -39.82 -25.63
N ARG A 56 -3.72 -38.64 -26.08
CA ARG A 56 -4.49 -38.29 -27.33
C ARG A 56 -6.00 -38.61 -27.33
N SER A 57 -6.92 -37.82 -27.88
CA SER A 57 -6.88 -36.63 -28.76
C SER A 57 -8.29 -36.04 -28.98
N LEU A 58 -8.34 -34.78 -29.48
CA LEU A 58 -9.34 -34.15 -30.38
C LEU A 58 -10.65 -33.57 -29.82
N GLY A 59 -10.93 -32.30 -30.20
CA GLY A 59 -12.23 -31.96 -30.79
C GLY A 59 -13.12 -30.87 -30.14
N VAL A 60 -12.74 -29.58 -30.27
CA VAL A 60 -13.55 -28.47 -30.85
C VAL A 60 -15.07 -28.32 -30.50
N ARG A 61 -15.39 -27.11 -29.94
CA ARG A 61 -16.58 -26.22 -30.11
C ARG A 61 -17.89 -26.38 -29.30
N ARG A 62 -18.15 -25.30 -28.55
CA ARG A 62 -19.28 -24.32 -28.56
C ARG A 62 -20.73 -24.74 -28.23
N GLN A 63 -21.20 -24.03 -27.19
CA GLN A 63 -22.42 -23.18 -27.07
C GLN A 63 -23.83 -23.80 -26.89
N TRP A 64 -24.40 -23.41 -25.74
CA TRP A 64 -25.72 -22.82 -25.48
C TRP A 64 -27.01 -23.68 -25.48
N ASN A 65 -27.67 -23.60 -24.32
CA ASN A 65 -29.10 -23.57 -24.00
C ASN A 65 -30.07 -24.56 -24.64
N SER A 66 -30.78 -25.32 -23.78
CA SER A 66 -32.24 -25.16 -23.56
C SER A 66 -32.78 -26.26 -22.63
N HIS A 67 -33.62 -25.86 -21.67
CA HIS A 67 -34.63 -26.72 -21.03
C HIS A 67 -35.72 -27.07 -22.06
N PRO A 68 -36.40 -28.23 -21.99
CA PRO A 68 -37.60 -28.34 -21.12
C PRO A 68 -37.88 -29.74 -20.50
N ALA A 69 -38.93 -29.73 -19.69
CA ALA A 69 -39.41 -30.72 -18.72
C ALA A 69 -39.70 -32.16 -19.20
N GLY A 70 -39.60 -33.11 -18.25
CA GLY A 70 -40.20 -34.44 -18.31
C GLY A 70 -40.30 -35.08 -16.92
N ARG A 71 -41.53 -35.28 -16.43
CA ARG A 71 -41.86 -36.00 -15.18
C ARG A 71 -41.65 -37.52 -15.35
N TYR A 72 -41.13 -38.22 -14.32
CA TYR A 72 -41.57 -39.55 -13.90
C TYR A 72 -41.17 -39.84 -12.44
N ASN A 73 -42.04 -40.57 -11.74
CA ASN A 73 -42.10 -40.79 -10.30
C ASN A 73 -41.34 -42.05 -9.82
N VAL A 74 -40.73 -41.91 -8.63
CA VAL A 74 -40.66 -42.83 -7.45
C VAL A 74 -39.97 -44.21 -7.59
N ALA A 75 -38.86 -44.39 -6.84
CA ALA A 75 -38.75 -45.35 -5.72
C ALA A 75 -37.37 -45.30 -5.01
N GLY A 76 -37.36 -45.27 -3.67
CA GLY A 76 -36.32 -45.92 -2.83
C GLY A 76 -35.33 -45.03 -2.05
N SER A 77 -35.78 -44.50 -0.90
CA SER A 77 -35.02 -43.84 0.19
C SER A 77 -33.96 -44.76 0.88
N PRO A 78 -33.15 -44.32 1.89
CA PRO A 78 -33.20 -43.02 2.60
C PRO A 78 -31.84 -42.32 2.88
N ALA A 79 -31.92 -40.99 2.97
CA ALA A 79 -30.96 -40.11 3.62
C ALA A 79 -31.47 -39.76 5.03
N HIS A 80 -30.56 -39.64 5.99
CA HIS A 80 -30.84 -39.18 7.35
C HIS A 80 -31.04 -37.65 7.34
N SER A 81 -32.23 -37.20 7.76
CA SER A 81 -32.57 -35.80 8.05
C SER A 81 -32.98 -35.69 9.52
N LEU A 82 -32.31 -34.83 10.29
CA LEU A 82 -32.76 -34.46 11.64
C LEU A 82 -33.90 -33.44 11.54
N SER A 83 -34.86 -33.59 12.44
CA SER A 83 -36.20 -33.03 12.42
C SER A 83 -36.29 -31.59 12.91
N ALA A 84 -37.04 -30.78 12.17
CA ALA A 84 -37.69 -29.57 12.67
C ALA A 84 -38.80 -29.94 13.68
N TYR A 85 -38.77 -29.34 14.86
CA TYR A 85 -39.86 -29.42 15.84
C TYR A 85 -40.88 -28.31 15.54
N GLY A 86 -41.93 -28.67 14.81
CA GLY A 86 -43.09 -27.81 14.58
C GLY A 86 -44.13 -27.97 15.68
N GLY A 87 -44.09 -27.11 16.69
CA GLY A 87 -45.18 -26.93 17.65
C GLY A 87 -46.18 -25.88 17.12
N ARG A 88 -47.39 -26.31 16.77
CA ARG A 88 -48.50 -25.41 16.43
C ARG A 88 -48.94 -24.61 17.65
N PHE A 89 -48.94 -23.28 17.58
CA PHE A 89 -49.84 -22.44 18.38
C PHE A 89 -50.81 -21.69 17.48
N MET A 90 -52.09 -21.72 17.88
CA MET A 90 -53.21 -21.13 17.14
C MET A 90 -53.15 -19.60 17.18
N ARG A 91 -53.17 -19.01 16.00
CA ARG A 91 -53.45 -17.60 15.77
C ARG A 91 -54.95 -17.35 15.93
N THR A 92 -55.36 -16.61 16.96
CA THR A 92 -56.71 -15.99 16.99
C THR A 92 -56.59 -14.50 16.73
N THR A 93 -56.99 -14.09 15.54
CA THR A 93 -57.27 -12.69 15.21
C THR A 93 -58.62 -12.31 15.83
N GLY A 94 -58.65 -11.23 16.62
CA GLY A 94 -59.87 -10.76 17.25
C GLY A 94 -59.82 -9.29 17.63
N ARG A 95 -60.04 -8.40 16.65
CA ARG A 95 -60.54 -7.04 16.92
C ARG A 95 -61.93 -7.16 17.54
N ASN A 96 -62.19 -6.54 18.69
CA ASN A 96 -63.42 -5.76 18.85
C ASN A 96 -63.36 -4.78 20.03
N SER A 97 -63.46 -3.50 19.69
CA SER A 97 -63.84 -2.42 20.58
C SER A 97 -65.38 -2.29 20.64
N ASN A 98 -65.87 -1.99 21.84
CA ASN A 98 -67.15 -1.37 22.22
C ASN A 98 -68.35 -2.21 22.72
N ARG A 99 -68.70 -1.85 23.98
CA ARG A 99 -70.02 -1.63 24.61
C ARG A 99 -70.87 -2.83 25.05
N GLY A 100 -70.91 -3.00 26.37
CA GLY A 100 -72.10 -2.61 27.14
C GLY A 100 -72.87 -3.71 27.89
N ARG A 101 -73.02 -3.47 29.20
CA ARG A 101 -74.04 -3.95 30.17
C ARG A 101 -73.78 -5.25 30.95
N ASP A 102 -73.55 -5.00 32.24
CA ASP A 102 -74.18 -5.61 33.42
C ASP A 102 -74.19 -7.14 33.56
N SER A 103 -73.40 -7.66 34.50
CA SER A 103 -73.86 -8.01 35.87
C SER A 103 -73.00 -9.13 36.50
N ASN A 104 -72.46 -8.83 37.68
CA ASN A 104 -72.01 -9.73 38.75
C ASN A 104 -71.48 -11.13 38.38
N ALA A 105 -70.15 -11.25 38.32
CA ALA A 105 -69.45 -12.43 38.83
C ALA A 105 -68.11 -11.98 39.43
N ALA A 106 -68.02 -12.08 40.75
CA ALA A 106 -66.77 -11.94 41.49
C ALA A 106 -65.91 -13.21 41.32
N GLY A 107 -64.60 -13.03 41.24
CA GLY A 107 -63.60 -14.10 41.08
C GLY A 107 -63.42 -14.45 39.60
N ILE A 108 -62.26 -14.27 38.97
CA ILE A 108 -60.93 -14.63 39.44
C ILE A 108 -59.97 -13.56 38.87
N ASP A 109 -59.52 -12.66 39.74
CA ASP A 109 -58.27 -11.94 39.53
C ASP A 109 -57.22 -12.80 40.24
N SER A 110 -56.60 -13.72 39.49
CA SER A 110 -55.45 -14.50 39.96
C SER A 110 -54.48 -14.67 38.81
N LEU A 111 -53.54 -13.73 38.71
CA LEU A 111 -52.11 -14.02 38.75
C LEU A 111 -51.79 -15.52 38.60
N GLU A 112 -51.72 -16.01 37.36
CA GLU A 112 -50.87 -17.16 37.05
C GLU A 112 -49.45 -16.59 36.87
N PRO A 113 -48.45 -17.10 37.60
CA PRO A 113 -47.16 -16.46 37.68
C PRO A 113 -46.40 -16.71 36.36
N ARG A 114 -45.91 -15.66 35.68
CA ARG A 114 -44.74 -15.81 34.81
C ARG A 114 -43.56 -16.18 35.72
N ARG A 115 -43.48 -17.48 36.07
CA ARG A 115 -42.49 -18.06 36.97
C ARG A 115 -41.72 -19.11 36.19
N LEU A 116 -40.62 -18.66 35.59
CA LEU A 116 -39.36 -19.34 35.29
C LEU A 116 -38.75 -18.53 34.15
N LEU A 117 -37.65 -17.82 34.40
CA LEU A 117 -36.90 -17.14 33.34
C LEU A 117 -35.60 -17.89 33.00
N ALA A 118 -35.17 -18.88 33.77
CA ALA A 118 -34.03 -19.73 33.43
C ALA A 118 -34.27 -21.18 33.87
N ALA A 119 -34.02 -22.15 32.99
CA ALA A 119 -34.16 -23.57 33.29
C ALA A 119 -33.24 -24.44 32.43
N VAL A 120 -32.76 -25.54 33.01
CA VAL A 120 -32.09 -26.60 32.25
C VAL A 120 -33.15 -27.58 31.73
N LEU A 121 -33.28 -27.66 30.41
CA LEU A 121 -34.24 -28.55 29.74
C LEU A 121 -33.66 -29.95 29.50
N ASP A 122 -34.55 -30.93 29.24
CA ASP A 122 -34.23 -32.36 29.03
C ASP A 122 -33.24 -32.55 27.86
N GLY A 123 -31.94 -32.46 28.18
CA GLY A 123 -30.87 -32.44 27.17
C GLY A 123 -29.63 -31.62 27.55
N SER A 124 -29.59 -30.98 28.72
CA SER A 124 -28.49 -30.09 29.19
C SER A 124 -28.50 -28.69 28.57
N ALA A 125 -29.57 -28.28 27.89
CA ALA A 125 -29.69 -26.92 27.37
C ALA A 125 -30.15 -25.99 28.50
N LEU A 126 -29.35 -24.97 28.85
CA LEU A 126 -29.78 -23.87 29.70
C LEU A 126 -30.51 -22.85 28.82
N LEU A 127 -31.82 -22.75 29.01
CA LEU A 127 -32.64 -21.73 28.39
C LEU A 127 -32.84 -20.58 29.38
N VAL A 128 -32.55 -19.37 28.94
CA VAL A 128 -32.78 -18.11 29.65
C VAL A 128 -33.73 -17.26 28.79
N GLU A 129 -34.91 -16.95 29.30
CA GLU A 129 -35.94 -16.16 28.62
C GLU A 129 -36.21 -14.88 29.42
N GLY A 130 -36.21 -13.74 28.75
CA GLY A 130 -36.67 -12.45 29.26
C GLY A 130 -38.21 -12.36 29.35
N THR A 131 -38.67 -11.12 29.42
CA THR A 131 -40.06 -10.67 29.49
C THR A 131 -40.37 -9.76 28.30
N ASP A 132 -41.58 -9.19 28.26
CA ASP A 132 -41.96 -8.24 27.19
C ASP A 132 -41.63 -6.77 27.58
N ASP A 133 -40.81 -6.57 28.62
CA ASP A 133 -40.32 -5.29 29.13
C ASP A 133 -38.79 -5.26 28.99
N ASP A 134 -38.16 -4.08 29.06
CA ASP A 134 -36.68 -3.95 29.04
C ASP A 134 -36.01 -4.80 30.13
N ASP A 135 -35.26 -5.82 29.72
CA ASP A 135 -34.57 -6.76 30.60
C ASP A 135 -33.06 -6.54 30.64
N VAL A 136 -32.47 -6.74 31.82
CA VAL A 136 -31.01 -6.86 31.99
C VAL A 136 -30.68 -8.30 32.34
N ILE A 137 -30.09 -9.02 31.38
CA ILE A 137 -29.70 -10.43 31.51
C ILE A 137 -28.18 -10.54 31.51
N THR A 138 -27.60 -11.18 32.51
CA THR A 138 -26.15 -11.38 32.58
C THR A 138 -25.84 -12.81 33.00
N LEU A 139 -24.98 -13.47 32.24
CA LEU A 139 -24.47 -14.80 32.55
C LEU A 139 -23.00 -14.68 32.93
N ARG A 140 -22.54 -15.44 33.93
CA ARG A 140 -21.10 -15.55 34.24
C ARG A 140 -20.78 -16.87 34.91
N VAL A 141 -19.54 -17.32 34.84
CA VAL A 141 -19.11 -18.52 35.57
C VAL A 141 -18.43 -18.14 36.89
N GLU A 142 -18.92 -18.74 37.98
CA GLU A 142 -18.32 -18.65 39.32
C GLU A 142 -17.94 -20.06 39.81
N GLY A 143 -16.66 -20.40 39.68
CA GLY A 143 -16.15 -21.72 40.07
C GLY A 143 -16.68 -22.83 39.17
N THR A 144 -17.62 -23.65 39.68
CA THR A 144 -18.24 -24.75 38.94
C THR A 144 -19.71 -24.49 38.62
N GLU A 145 -20.19 -23.27 38.84
CA GLU A 145 -21.56 -22.86 38.57
C GLU A 145 -21.59 -21.75 37.53
N ILE A 146 -22.63 -21.75 36.70
CA ILE A 146 -23.02 -20.59 35.91
C ILE A 146 -24.09 -19.82 36.70
N VAL A 147 -23.87 -18.51 36.86
CA VAL A 147 -24.78 -17.57 37.50
C VAL A 147 -25.53 -16.83 36.40
N VAL A 148 -26.86 -16.92 36.42
CA VAL A 148 -27.77 -16.20 35.54
C VAL A 148 -28.46 -15.12 36.36
N GLU A 149 -28.20 -13.86 36.05
CA GLU A 149 -28.86 -12.70 36.65
C GLU A 149 -29.83 -12.10 35.66
N ILE A 150 -31.08 -11.90 36.08
CA ILE A 150 -32.11 -11.23 35.29
C ILE A 150 -32.76 -10.18 36.17
N ASN A 151 -32.70 -8.91 35.76
CA ASN A 151 -33.30 -7.79 36.48
C ASN A 151 -32.97 -7.82 37.99
N TYR A 152 -31.68 -8.05 38.31
CA TYR A 152 -31.11 -8.14 39.65
C TYR A 152 -31.52 -9.37 40.48
N SER A 153 -32.15 -10.38 39.87
CA SER A 153 -32.43 -11.67 40.50
C SER A 153 -31.51 -12.76 39.96
N ALA A 154 -30.73 -13.39 40.83
CA ALA A 154 -29.75 -14.42 40.47
C ALA A 154 -30.31 -15.85 40.62
N GLN A 155 -29.95 -16.72 39.67
CA GLN A 155 -30.12 -18.18 39.73
C GLN A 155 -28.78 -18.83 39.38
N THR A 156 -28.46 -19.97 40.00
CA THR A 156 -27.21 -20.70 39.71
C THR A 156 -27.48 -22.11 39.23
N PHE A 157 -26.65 -22.57 38.28
CA PHE A 157 -26.74 -23.89 37.68
C PHE A 157 -25.36 -24.55 37.63
N PRO A 158 -25.22 -25.87 37.87
CA PRO A 158 -23.93 -26.54 37.74
C PRO A 158 -23.42 -26.49 36.30
N LEU A 159 -22.20 -25.97 36.08
CA LEU A 159 -21.61 -25.82 34.74
C LEU A 159 -21.51 -27.16 34.00
N GLY A 160 -21.15 -28.23 34.70
CA GLY A 160 -21.06 -29.58 34.11
C GLY A 160 -22.41 -30.20 33.71
N ALA A 161 -23.53 -29.56 34.05
CA ALA A 161 -24.88 -29.96 33.62
C ALA A 161 -25.41 -29.12 32.45
N VAL A 162 -24.63 -28.15 31.96
CA VAL A 162 -24.97 -27.27 30.84
C VAL A 162 -24.14 -27.68 29.63
N GLY A 163 -24.82 -28.09 28.57
CA GLY A 163 -24.23 -28.47 27.28
C GLY A 163 -24.43 -27.44 26.18
N SER A 164 -25.48 -26.62 26.25
CA SER A 164 -25.70 -25.46 25.36
C SER A 164 -26.42 -24.36 26.10
N ILE A 165 -26.15 -23.11 25.75
CA ILE A 165 -26.78 -21.94 26.36
C ILE A 165 -27.60 -21.21 25.30
N VAL A 166 -28.85 -20.90 25.63
CA VAL A 166 -29.74 -20.10 24.80
C VAL A 166 -30.31 -18.98 25.66
N VAL A 167 -30.09 -17.73 25.25
CA VAL A 167 -30.60 -16.52 25.89
C VAL A 167 -31.52 -15.82 24.90
N GLN A 168 -32.74 -15.50 25.33
CA GLN A 168 -33.75 -14.87 24.48
C GLN A 168 -34.38 -13.69 25.21
N GLY A 169 -34.18 -12.49 24.69
CA GLY A 169 -35.09 -11.37 24.89
C GLY A 169 -36.42 -11.65 24.19
N LEU A 170 -37.53 -11.09 24.69
CA LEU A 170 -38.83 -11.24 24.04
C LEU A 170 -39.24 -9.95 23.35
N ALA A 171 -39.46 -8.87 24.08
CA ALA A 171 -39.75 -7.55 23.53
C ALA A 171 -39.29 -6.50 24.53
N GLY A 172 -38.92 -5.32 24.07
CA GLY A 172 -38.32 -4.29 24.93
C GLY A 172 -36.96 -3.90 24.37
N ASN A 173 -36.20 -3.09 25.10
CA ASN A 173 -34.80 -2.85 24.79
C ASN A 173 -33.94 -3.61 25.81
N ASP A 174 -33.49 -4.78 25.42
CA ASP A 174 -32.83 -5.74 26.28
C ASP A 174 -31.32 -5.55 26.29
N TYR A 175 -30.71 -5.63 27.47
CA TYR A 175 -29.27 -5.72 27.65
C TYR A 175 -28.91 -7.14 28.06
N MET A 176 -28.19 -7.85 27.21
CA MET A 176 -27.74 -9.21 27.46
C MET A 176 -26.21 -9.28 27.43
N SER A 177 -25.61 -9.90 28.44
CA SER A 177 -24.14 -9.99 28.54
C SER A 177 -23.64 -11.37 28.96
N LEU A 178 -22.68 -11.88 28.20
CA LEU A 178 -21.94 -13.10 28.51
C LEU A 178 -20.61 -12.75 29.19
N GLY A 179 -20.49 -13.15 30.43
CA GLY A 179 -19.29 -12.99 31.23
C GLY A 179 -18.24 -14.06 30.92
N GLN A 180 -17.05 -13.85 31.49
CA GLN A 180 -15.92 -14.75 31.32
C GLN A 180 -16.26 -16.21 31.70
N GLY A 181 -15.81 -17.13 30.86
CA GLY A 181 -15.96 -18.58 31.05
C GLY A 181 -17.34 -19.14 30.69
N VAL A 182 -18.29 -18.31 30.25
CA VAL A 182 -19.55 -18.78 29.67
C VAL A 182 -19.25 -19.36 28.28
N PRO A 183 -19.52 -20.65 28.03
CA PRO A 183 -19.20 -21.28 26.74
C PRO A 183 -20.30 -21.02 25.70
N ASP A 184 -19.90 -21.02 24.43
CA ASP A 184 -20.68 -21.00 23.18
C ASP A 184 -22.20 -20.83 23.38
N ALA A 185 -22.65 -19.59 23.48
CA ALA A 185 -24.04 -19.24 23.72
C ALA A 185 -24.74 -18.77 22.44
N ARG A 186 -26.06 -18.95 22.41
CA ARG A 186 -26.94 -18.39 21.39
C ARG A 186 -27.80 -17.31 22.01
N MET A 187 -27.68 -16.08 21.55
CA MET A 187 -28.43 -14.92 22.02
C MET A 187 -29.38 -14.42 20.93
N SER A 188 -30.59 -14.05 21.32
CA SER A 188 -31.60 -13.40 20.46
C SER A 188 -32.23 -12.25 21.25
N GLY A 189 -32.22 -11.04 20.71
CA GLY A 189 -32.81 -9.84 21.33
C GLY A 189 -34.32 -9.81 21.20
N GLY A 190 -34.82 -10.10 20.01
CA GLY A 190 -36.24 -9.98 19.70
C GLY A 190 -36.55 -8.60 19.13
N PRO A 191 -37.81 -8.13 19.17
CA PRO A 191 -38.14 -6.79 18.72
C PRO A 191 -37.73 -5.77 19.79
N GLY A 192 -36.90 -4.81 19.43
CA GLY A 192 -36.22 -3.97 20.40
C GLY A 192 -35.02 -3.25 19.80
N ASN A 193 -34.49 -2.27 20.55
CA ASN A 193 -33.14 -1.80 20.32
C ASN A 193 -32.25 -2.44 21.38
N ASP A 194 -31.71 -3.61 21.08
CA ASP A 194 -31.09 -4.49 22.05
C ASP A 194 -29.57 -4.33 22.05
N THR A 195 -28.95 -4.65 23.18
CA THR A 195 -27.49 -4.69 23.34
C THR A 195 -27.04 -6.09 23.72
N LEU A 196 -26.30 -6.73 22.82
CA LEU A 196 -25.79 -8.08 22.97
C LEU A 196 -24.27 -8.02 23.16
N VAL A 197 -23.80 -8.23 24.39
CA VAL A 197 -22.38 -8.27 24.74
C VAL A 197 -21.87 -9.70 24.69
N SER A 198 -20.98 -9.99 23.74
CA SER A 198 -20.37 -11.32 23.59
C SER A 198 -19.42 -11.64 24.74
N GLY A 199 -19.19 -12.95 24.92
CA GLY A 199 -18.21 -13.46 25.87
C GLY A 199 -17.04 -14.09 25.11
N PRO A 200 -16.14 -14.79 25.82
CA PRO A 200 -15.21 -15.70 25.17
C PRO A 200 -15.92 -16.96 24.68
N GLY A 201 -15.73 -17.36 23.43
CA GLY A 201 -16.28 -18.61 22.90
C GLY A 201 -16.75 -18.45 21.46
N ASP A 202 -17.39 -19.47 20.89
CA ASP A 202 -17.98 -19.32 19.55
C ASP A 202 -19.48 -19.04 19.70
N ASP A 203 -19.83 -17.77 19.84
CA ASP A 203 -21.21 -17.33 20.11
C ASP A 203 -22.03 -17.13 18.83
N THR A 204 -23.36 -17.19 18.96
CA THR A 204 -24.29 -16.73 17.91
C THR A 204 -25.15 -15.61 18.47
N LEU A 205 -25.09 -14.43 17.87
CA LEU A 205 -25.81 -13.24 18.31
C LEU A 205 -26.83 -12.83 17.25
N ALA A 206 -28.08 -12.60 17.65
CA ALA A 206 -29.14 -12.10 16.79
C ALA A 206 -29.88 -10.95 17.49
N GLY A 207 -29.89 -9.76 16.89
CA GLY A 207 -30.62 -8.60 17.37
C GLY A 207 -32.11 -8.74 17.05
N ASP A 208 -32.40 -9.19 15.83
CA ASP A 208 -33.73 -9.37 15.24
C ASP A 208 -34.34 -8.09 14.67
N ALA A 209 -35.09 -7.28 15.42
CA ALA A 209 -35.78 -6.13 14.83
C ALA A 209 -35.70 -4.86 15.69
N GLY A 210 -34.94 -3.89 15.20
CA GLY A 210 -34.80 -2.54 15.72
C GLY A 210 -33.36 -2.09 15.50
N ASP A 211 -32.89 -1.08 16.23
CA ASP A 211 -31.50 -0.65 16.13
C ASP A 211 -30.65 -1.35 17.20
N ASP A 212 -29.97 -2.43 16.82
CA ASP A 212 -29.28 -3.33 17.74
C ASP A 212 -27.78 -3.04 17.84
N THR A 213 -27.18 -3.42 18.97
CA THR A 213 -25.74 -3.22 19.24
C THR A 213 -25.07 -4.52 19.72
N TYR A 214 -24.09 -4.99 18.94
CA TYR A 214 -23.26 -6.14 19.26
C TYR A 214 -21.92 -5.68 19.81
N VAL A 215 -21.63 -6.00 21.07
CA VAL A 215 -20.44 -5.53 21.76
C VAL A 215 -19.44 -6.67 21.95
N PHE A 216 -18.21 -6.44 21.53
CA PHE A 216 -17.11 -7.41 21.61
C PHE A 216 -16.00 -6.89 22.53
N ALA A 217 -15.36 -7.81 23.25
CA ALA A 217 -14.17 -7.56 24.06
C ALA A 217 -13.07 -8.55 23.67
N ASP A 218 -11.83 -8.32 24.12
CA ASP A 218 -10.69 -9.20 23.82
C ASP A 218 -11.00 -10.70 24.08
N ASP A 219 -10.45 -11.56 23.22
CA ASP A 219 -10.63 -13.02 23.22
C ASP A 219 -12.10 -13.45 22.97
N TRP A 220 -12.84 -12.73 22.12
CA TRP A 220 -14.25 -13.03 21.82
C TRP A 220 -14.50 -14.38 21.14
N GLY A 221 -13.57 -14.88 20.31
CA GLY A 221 -13.70 -16.17 19.61
C GLY A 221 -14.26 -16.09 18.18
N ASP A 222 -14.81 -17.19 17.64
CA ASP A 222 -15.36 -17.25 16.28
C ASP A 222 -16.90 -17.08 16.30
N ASP A 223 -17.34 -15.83 16.41
CA ASP A 223 -18.74 -15.45 16.55
C ASP A 223 -19.50 -15.37 15.21
N ILE A 224 -20.80 -15.67 15.26
CA ILE A 224 -21.75 -15.53 14.16
C ILE A 224 -22.81 -14.49 14.51
N ILE A 225 -22.93 -13.45 13.70
CA ILE A 225 -23.96 -12.42 13.82
C ILE A 225 -25.04 -12.69 12.78
N VAL A 226 -26.30 -12.67 13.22
CA VAL A 226 -27.46 -13.00 12.42
C VAL A 226 -28.46 -11.85 12.47
N GLU A 227 -28.61 -11.14 11.35
CA GLU A 227 -29.66 -10.15 11.13
C GLU A 227 -30.67 -10.61 10.07
N TRP A 228 -31.93 -10.22 10.24
CA TRP A 228 -33.04 -10.67 9.40
C TRP A 228 -33.91 -9.53 8.85
N GLY A 229 -33.52 -8.87 7.77
CA GLY A 229 -34.41 -8.11 6.88
C GLY A 229 -35.14 -6.90 7.47
N ALA A 230 -35.02 -6.68 8.78
CA ALA A 230 -36.11 -6.09 9.56
C ALA A 230 -35.89 -4.63 9.96
N GLY A 231 -34.99 -3.93 9.26
CA GLY A 231 -34.95 -2.47 9.25
C GLY A 231 -34.64 -1.84 10.61
N GLY A 232 -33.36 -1.61 10.86
CA GLY A 232 -32.81 -0.74 11.89
C GLY A 232 -31.53 -0.10 11.40
N ILE A 233 -30.80 0.53 12.31
CA ILE A 233 -29.41 0.92 12.14
C ILE A 233 -28.57 0.15 13.16
N ASP A 234 -27.99 -0.95 12.72
CA ASP A 234 -27.32 -1.90 13.60
C ASP A 234 -25.83 -1.60 13.73
N THR A 235 -25.28 -1.89 14.91
CA THR A 235 -23.93 -1.49 15.30
C THR A 235 -23.10 -2.67 15.78
N MET A 236 -21.93 -2.87 15.17
CA MET A 236 -20.87 -3.69 15.78
C MET A 236 -19.90 -2.77 16.54
N ASP A 237 -19.74 -3.03 17.83
CA ASP A 237 -18.92 -2.25 18.75
C ASP A 237 -17.76 -3.06 19.31
N PHE A 238 -16.55 -2.77 18.81
CA PHE A 238 -15.30 -3.35 19.29
C PHE A 238 -14.51 -2.39 20.19
N SER A 239 -15.14 -1.39 20.79
CA SER A 239 -14.46 -0.36 21.59
C SER A 239 -13.70 -0.91 22.81
N ALA A 240 -14.03 -2.14 23.26
CA ALA A 240 -13.31 -2.84 24.32
C ALA A 240 -12.17 -3.74 23.83
N VAL A 241 -11.95 -3.83 22.50
CA VAL A 241 -10.87 -4.61 21.89
C VAL A 241 -9.59 -3.80 21.80
N THR A 242 -8.48 -4.44 22.17
CA THR A 242 -7.16 -3.81 22.21
C THR A 242 -6.24 -4.20 21.06
N SER A 243 -6.55 -5.28 20.36
CA SER A 243 -5.83 -5.72 19.16
C SER A 243 -6.20 -4.89 17.94
N ASN A 244 -5.38 -4.98 16.89
CA ASN A 244 -5.69 -4.38 15.59
C ASN A 244 -6.78 -5.20 14.91
N LEU A 245 -7.82 -4.54 14.41
CA LEU A 245 -8.94 -5.16 13.73
C LEU A 245 -8.82 -4.98 12.22
N LEU A 246 -9.15 -6.02 11.47
CA LEU A 246 -9.40 -5.97 10.04
C LEU A 246 -10.91 -6.13 9.79
N PHE A 247 -11.54 -5.08 9.30
CA PHE A 247 -12.92 -5.06 8.84
C PHE A 247 -12.96 -5.29 7.32
N ALA A 248 -13.30 -6.49 6.87
CA ALA A 248 -13.50 -6.82 5.46
C ALA A 248 -14.96 -6.56 5.03
N LEU A 249 -15.24 -5.40 4.44
CA LEU A 249 -16.59 -4.84 4.28
C LEU A 249 -17.41 -5.42 3.12
N GLY A 250 -16.87 -6.39 2.37
CA GLY A 250 -17.61 -7.10 1.32
C GLY A 250 -18.67 -8.03 1.89
N ALA A 251 -18.25 -9.13 2.51
CA ALA A 251 -19.12 -10.05 3.25
C ALA A 251 -19.36 -9.60 4.71
N LEU A 252 -18.76 -8.48 5.13
CA LEU A 252 -18.61 -8.03 6.51
C LEU A 252 -18.10 -9.13 7.45
N ASN A 253 -16.77 -9.20 7.53
CA ASN A 253 -16.04 -10.03 8.47
C ASN A 253 -15.08 -9.14 9.27
N VAL A 254 -15.06 -9.28 10.59
CA VAL A 254 -14.13 -8.55 11.46
C VAL A 254 -13.21 -9.56 12.15
N SER A 255 -11.90 -9.33 12.11
CA SER A 255 -10.93 -10.22 12.74
C SER A 255 -9.71 -9.48 13.29
N ASP A 256 -9.16 -9.95 14.41
CA ASP A 256 -7.83 -9.54 14.90
C ASP A 256 -6.70 -10.51 14.49
N GLY A 257 -6.99 -11.43 13.58
CA GLY A 257 -6.10 -12.51 13.14
C GLY A 257 -6.14 -13.78 14.00
N ARG A 258 -6.89 -13.78 15.12
CA ARG A 258 -7.17 -14.98 15.92
C ARG A 258 -8.67 -15.24 16.07
N ASN A 259 -9.42 -14.20 16.37
CA ASN A 259 -10.86 -14.20 16.58
C ASN A 259 -11.55 -13.67 15.33
N VAL A 260 -12.79 -14.10 15.08
CA VAL A 260 -13.54 -13.74 13.87
C VAL A 260 -15.00 -13.51 14.20
N ALA A 261 -15.49 -12.29 13.98
CA ALA A 261 -16.92 -11.99 13.94
C ALA A 261 -17.41 -12.05 12.48
N ASN A 262 -18.24 -13.05 12.17
CA ASN A 262 -18.80 -13.24 10.83
C ASN A 262 -20.26 -12.77 10.77
N HIS A 263 -20.58 -11.97 9.76
CA HIS A 263 -21.96 -11.64 9.44
C HIS A 263 -22.41 -12.36 8.16
N GLY A 264 -23.65 -12.87 8.16
CA GLY A 264 -24.20 -13.63 7.04
C GLY A 264 -24.76 -12.78 5.89
N GLU A 265 -25.17 -11.53 6.14
CA GLU A 265 -25.95 -10.71 5.20
C GLU A 265 -25.59 -9.19 5.19
N SER A 266 -26.53 -8.30 4.82
CA SER A 266 -26.26 -6.93 4.35
C SER A 266 -26.55 -5.79 5.35
N GLU A 267 -26.80 -6.11 6.62
CA GLU A 267 -27.67 -5.24 7.46
C GLU A 267 -27.00 -4.59 8.67
N ILE A 268 -25.72 -4.85 8.94
CA ILE A 268 -24.97 -3.99 9.87
C ILE A 268 -24.55 -2.70 9.14
N GLU A 269 -24.96 -1.55 9.66
CA GLU A 269 -24.60 -0.23 9.12
C GLU A 269 -23.39 0.37 9.82
N ASN A 270 -23.34 0.34 11.15
CA ASN A 270 -22.34 1.05 11.93
C ASN A 270 -21.24 0.11 12.42
N LEU A 271 -20.00 0.59 12.34
CA LEU A 271 -18.82 -0.14 12.78
C LEU A 271 -17.98 0.74 13.70
N ILE A 272 -17.69 0.25 14.89
CA ILE A 272 -16.85 0.95 15.87
C ILE A 272 -15.62 0.07 16.12
N GLY A 273 -14.45 0.61 15.84
CA GLY A 273 -13.14 0.01 16.07
C GLY A 273 -12.72 -0.03 17.54
N GLY A 274 -11.56 -0.59 17.78
CA GLY A 274 -10.94 -0.75 19.09
C GLY A 274 -9.89 0.31 19.39
N SER A 275 -8.96 -0.02 20.29
CA SER A 275 -7.83 0.88 20.60
C SER A 275 -6.59 0.66 19.71
N GLY A 276 -6.60 -0.40 18.90
CA GLY A 276 -5.53 -0.79 17.99
C GLY A 276 -5.51 0.01 16.68
N ASP A 277 -4.56 -0.31 15.81
CA ASP A 277 -4.50 0.26 14.46
C ASP A 277 -5.42 -0.54 13.52
N ASP A 278 -6.65 -0.06 13.35
CA ASP A 278 -7.69 -0.80 12.65
C ASP A 278 -7.70 -0.49 11.14
N THR A 279 -8.11 -1.49 10.35
CA THR A 279 -8.15 -1.41 8.88
C THR A 279 -9.54 -1.73 8.37
N PHE A 280 -10.13 -0.80 7.61
CA PHE A 280 -11.44 -0.95 6.98
C PHE A 280 -11.26 -1.14 5.47
N PHE A 281 -11.51 -2.36 5.00
CA PHE A 281 -11.28 -2.77 3.61
C PHE A 281 -12.57 -2.80 2.81
N PHE A 282 -12.72 -1.87 1.87
CA PHE A 282 -13.88 -1.76 0.98
C PHE A 282 -13.72 -2.70 -0.23
N HIS A 283 -14.77 -3.48 -0.54
CA HIS A 283 -14.76 -4.45 -1.64
C HIS A 283 -15.84 -4.18 -2.72
N ASP A 284 -16.98 -3.57 -2.36
CA ASP A 284 -18.12 -3.32 -3.26
C ASP A 284 -18.93 -2.09 -2.80
N SER A 285 -19.97 -1.71 -3.55
CA SER A 285 -20.88 -0.56 -3.28
C SER A 285 -21.79 -0.70 -2.05
N ARG A 286 -21.40 -1.49 -1.04
CA ARG A 286 -22.13 -1.56 0.24
C ARG A 286 -22.16 -0.14 0.82
N GLN A 287 -23.36 0.31 1.19
CA GLN A 287 -23.53 1.55 1.92
C GLN A 287 -23.57 1.21 3.40
N LEU A 288 -22.58 1.69 4.13
CA LEU A 288 -22.52 1.63 5.58
C LEU A 288 -23.02 2.96 6.16
N GLY A 289 -23.34 2.93 7.45
CA GLY A 289 -23.61 4.09 8.28
C GLY A 289 -22.31 4.77 8.71
N LEU A 290 -22.09 4.81 10.02
CA LEU A 290 -20.90 5.36 10.65
C LEU A 290 -19.77 4.30 10.69
N ILE A 291 -18.56 4.73 10.33
CA ILE A 291 -17.33 4.04 10.72
C ILE A 291 -16.57 4.93 11.70
N ASP A 292 -16.31 4.45 12.91
CA ASP A 292 -15.45 5.14 13.89
C ASP A 292 -14.29 4.23 14.29
N GLY A 293 -13.07 4.57 13.88
CA GLY A 293 -11.88 3.78 14.21
C GLY A 293 -11.45 3.85 15.68
N ARG A 294 -12.02 4.77 16.49
CA ARG A 294 -11.64 4.98 17.90
C ARG A 294 -10.15 5.27 18.12
N GLY A 295 -9.40 4.37 18.75
CA GLY A 295 -7.98 4.56 19.08
C GLY A 295 -7.08 4.29 17.88
N GLY A 296 -5.75 4.32 18.07
CA GLY A 296 -4.80 3.91 17.05
C GLY A 296 -4.74 4.77 15.77
N ASN A 297 -4.04 4.24 14.76
CA ASN A 297 -3.79 4.84 13.46
C ASN A 297 -4.58 4.11 12.36
N ASN A 298 -5.86 4.44 12.24
CA ASN A 298 -6.81 3.67 11.45
C ASN A 298 -6.78 4.00 9.96
N SER A 299 -7.04 2.99 9.12
CA SER A 299 -6.88 3.08 7.66
C SER A 299 -8.15 2.68 6.91
N LEU A 300 -8.54 3.47 5.91
CA LEU A 300 -9.53 3.07 4.90
C LEU A 300 -8.81 2.58 3.65
N ILE A 301 -9.15 1.38 3.19
CA ILE A 301 -8.54 0.75 2.01
C ILE A 301 -9.60 0.56 0.93
N TYR A 302 -9.45 1.27 -0.19
CA TYR A 302 -10.36 1.22 -1.34
C TYR A 302 -9.79 0.44 -2.53
N THR A 303 -8.69 -0.30 -2.36
CA THR A 303 -7.96 -0.93 -3.47
C THR A 303 -8.81 -1.87 -4.34
N ASP A 304 -9.83 -2.52 -3.78
CA ASP A 304 -10.77 -3.38 -4.52
C ASP A 304 -12.14 -2.71 -4.78
N TYR A 305 -12.33 -1.46 -4.37
CA TYR A 305 -13.58 -0.72 -4.53
C TYR A 305 -13.90 -0.44 -6.00
N ASN A 306 -15.16 -0.68 -6.39
CA ASN A 306 -15.61 -0.59 -7.78
C ASN A 306 -16.14 0.82 -8.15
N GLY A 307 -15.31 1.84 -7.94
CA GLY A 307 -15.60 3.23 -8.30
C GLY A 307 -14.60 4.19 -7.69
N PRO A 308 -14.69 5.50 -7.98
CA PRO A 308 -13.82 6.48 -7.36
C PRO A 308 -14.12 6.63 -5.87
N ALA A 309 -13.07 6.64 -5.06
CA ALA A 309 -13.10 6.96 -3.65
C ALA A 309 -13.06 8.49 -3.49
N VAL A 310 -14.14 9.04 -2.95
CA VAL A 310 -14.21 10.43 -2.47
C VAL A 310 -14.16 10.39 -0.94
N VAL A 311 -13.06 10.90 -0.37
CA VAL A 311 -12.79 10.90 1.07
C VAL A 311 -12.33 12.27 1.54
N ASN A 312 -12.89 12.72 2.66
CA ASN A 312 -12.51 13.92 3.36
C ASN A 312 -12.48 13.65 4.86
N LEU A 313 -11.28 13.46 5.40
CA LEU A 313 -11.07 13.18 6.82
C LEU A 313 -11.47 14.39 7.68
N ALA A 314 -11.22 15.62 7.22
CA ALA A 314 -11.55 16.84 7.96
C ALA A 314 -13.07 17.04 8.16
N THR A 315 -13.89 16.64 7.19
CA THR A 315 -15.36 16.74 7.27
C THR A 315 -16.03 15.43 7.68
N GLY A 316 -15.26 14.35 7.88
CA GLY A 316 -15.77 13.04 8.25
C GLY A 316 -16.59 12.37 7.15
N GLN A 317 -16.20 12.52 5.88
CA GLN A 317 -16.94 11.98 4.73
C GLN A 317 -16.12 10.94 3.97
N ALA A 318 -16.72 9.80 3.63
CA ALA A 318 -16.09 8.79 2.79
C ALA A 318 -17.09 8.04 1.90
N SER A 319 -16.66 7.67 0.71
CA SER A 319 -17.48 6.89 -0.22
C SER A 319 -17.87 5.54 0.38
N GLY A 320 -19.14 5.16 0.21
CA GLY A 320 -19.68 3.92 0.82
C GLY A 320 -20.07 4.06 2.29
N THR A 321 -20.01 5.25 2.89
CA THR A 321 -20.42 5.52 4.28
C THR A 321 -21.32 6.76 4.39
N THR A 322 -22.03 6.93 5.51
CA THR A 322 -22.70 8.21 5.82
C THR A 322 -21.78 9.16 6.57
N ALA A 323 -20.88 8.63 7.40
CA ALA A 323 -19.87 9.39 8.12
C ALA A 323 -18.68 8.50 8.50
N ILE A 324 -17.51 9.13 8.65
CA ILE A 324 -16.32 8.52 9.23
C ILE A 324 -15.80 9.35 10.40
N ALA A 325 -15.18 8.69 11.38
CA ALA A 325 -14.50 9.29 12.51
C ALA A 325 -13.23 8.52 12.87
N SER A 326 -12.27 9.22 13.45
CA SER A 326 -11.02 8.62 13.96
C SER A 326 -10.24 7.82 12.89
N ILE A 327 -10.26 8.31 11.65
CA ILE A 327 -9.52 7.73 10.53
C ILE A 327 -8.30 8.60 10.25
N ALA A 328 -7.14 7.96 10.08
CA ALA A 328 -5.88 8.66 9.84
C ALA A 328 -5.32 8.42 8.43
N ASN A 329 -5.56 7.26 7.81
CA ASN A 329 -4.97 6.92 6.52
C ASN A 329 -6.03 6.54 5.49
N VAL A 330 -5.74 6.83 4.22
CA VAL A 330 -6.61 6.49 3.09
C VAL A 330 -5.78 5.97 1.94
N PHE A 331 -6.16 4.81 1.43
CA PHE A 331 -5.58 4.18 0.25
C PHE A 331 -6.67 4.06 -0.81
N GLY A 332 -6.46 4.72 -1.94
CA GLY A 332 -7.42 4.83 -3.01
C GLY A 332 -7.68 3.54 -3.77
N SER A 333 -8.67 3.64 -4.64
CA SER A 333 -9.09 2.66 -5.61
C SER A 333 -8.20 2.73 -6.87
N ARG A 334 -8.61 2.01 -7.93
CA ARG A 334 -7.97 2.06 -9.25
C ARG A 334 -8.55 3.14 -10.19
N TYR A 335 -9.36 4.03 -9.66
CA TYR A 335 -10.09 5.07 -10.39
C TYR A 335 -9.61 6.44 -9.97
N ASP A 336 -9.99 7.48 -10.72
CA ASP A 336 -9.65 8.87 -10.39
C ASP A 336 -10.33 9.28 -9.08
N ASP A 337 -9.56 9.27 -7.99
CA ASP A 337 -10.02 9.47 -6.63
C ASP A 337 -9.89 10.94 -6.17
N SER A 338 -10.63 11.30 -5.12
CA SER A 338 -10.53 12.58 -4.45
C SER A 338 -10.36 12.37 -2.95
N ILE A 339 -9.12 12.51 -2.48
CA ILE A 339 -8.73 12.19 -1.10
C ILE A 339 -8.24 13.45 -0.42
N SER A 340 -8.78 13.73 0.76
CA SER A 340 -8.35 14.86 1.60
C SER A 340 -8.13 14.45 3.05
N GLY A 341 -6.98 14.86 3.59
CA GLY A 341 -6.61 14.66 4.99
C GLY A 341 -7.28 15.64 5.96
N ASP A 342 -6.91 15.55 7.23
CA ASP A 342 -7.43 16.39 8.32
C ASP A 342 -6.35 17.30 8.91
N ALA A 343 -6.34 17.53 10.22
CA ALA A 343 -5.27 18.27 10.91
C ALA A 343 -4.26 17.34 11.60
N GLY A 344 -4.50 16.02 11.54
CA GLY A 344 -3.67 14.96 12.08
C GLY A 344 -2.48 14.66 11.19
N ALA A 345 -1.76 13.56 11.47
CA ALA A 345 -0.74 13.07 10.56
C ALA A 345 -1.37 11.97 9.72
N ASN A 346 -1.53 12.19 8.41
CA ASN A 346 -2.18 11.25 7.51
C ASN A 346 -1.20 10.57 6.56
N ILE A 347 -1.44 9.29 6.23
CA ILE A 347 -0.85 8.63 5.06
C ILE A 347 -1.91 8.56 3.98
N LEU A 348 -1.66 9.22 2.85
CA LEU A 348 -2.59 9.30 1.72
C LEU A 348 -1.95 8.68 0.48
N ASP A 349 -2.62 7.69 -0.09
CA ASP A 349 -2.26 7.05 -1.36
C ASP A 349 -3.46 7.14 -2.29
N GLY A 350 -3.28 7.71 -3.48
CA GLY A 350 -4.33 7.77 -4.51
C GLY A 350 -4.65 6.40 -5.11
N GLY A 351 -3.73 5.44 -5.00
CA GLY A 351 -3.80 4.22 -5.80
C GLY A 351 -3.54 4.52 -7.27
N PRO A 352 -3.94 3.62 -8.20
CA PRO A 352 -3.92 3.89 -9.63
C PRO A 352 -5.03 4.86 -10.06
N GLY A 353 -4.76 5.85 -10.92
CA GLY A 353 -5.82 6.75 -11.34
C GLY A 353 -5.30 8.04 -11.97
N ASN A 354 -6.06 9.12 -11.86
CA ASN A 354 -5.51 10.48 -11.91
C ASN A 354 -6.13 11.19 -10.73
N ASP A 355 -5.44 11.11 -9.61
CA ASP A 355 -6.08 11.38 -8.33
C ASP A 355 -5.92 12.84 -7.93
N THR A 356 -6.85 13.34 -7.12
CA THR A 356 -6.74 14.65 -6.49
C THR A 356 -6.51 14.45 -5.00
N ILE A 357 -5.30 14.78 -4.54
CA ILE A 357 -4.90 14.60 -3.14
C ILE A 357 -4.67 15.96 -2.48
N ALA A 358 -5.37 16.21 -1.38
CA ALA A 358 -5.18 17.39 -0.54
C ALA A 358 -4.75 16.93 0.88
N PRO A 359 -3.47 17.10 1.29
CA PRO A 359 -3.00 16.52 2.55
C PRO A 359 -3.70 17.11 3.79
N GLY A 360 -4.23 18.32 3.72
CA GLY A 360 -4.78 19.00 4.89
C GLY A 360 -3.67 19.71 5.67
N GLY A 361 -3.78 19.75 6.99
CA GLY A 361 -2.71 20.23 7.86
C GLY A 361 -2.16 19.09 8.72
N GLY A 362 -0.97 19.28 9.28
CA GLY A 362 -0.34 18.26 10.11
C GLY A 362 0.91 17.70 9.46
N ALA A 363 1.28 16.49 9.81
CA ALA A 363 2.55 15.88 9.39
C ALA A 363 2.28 14.71 8.43
N ASP A 364 1.77 15.04 7.24
CA ASP A 364 1.23 14.05 6.31
C ASP A 364 2.30 13.44 5.40
N VAL A 365 2.04 12.26 4.86
CA VAL A 365 2.87 11.61 3.84
C VAL A 365 1.98 11.22 2.66
N ILE A 366 2.39 11.63 1.47
CA ILE A 366 1.71 11.24 0.22
C ILE A 366 2.51 10.13 -0.43
N VAL A 367 1.89 8.97 -0.61
CA VAL A 367 2.50 7.77 -1.18
C VAL A 367 2.08 7.63 -2.64
N PHE A 368 3.02 7.19 -3.48
CA PHE A 368 2.78 6.92 -4.89
C PHE A 368 3.24 5.51 -5.27
N SER A 369 2.45 4.86 -6.12
CA SER A 369 2.74 3.56 -6.73
C SER A 369 3.19 3.72 -8.19
N ALA A 370 3.64 2.62 -8.80
CA ALA A 370 4.13 2.64 -10.19
C ALA A 370 3.04 2.94 -11.22
N ASP A 371 1.77 2.77 -10.84
CA ASP A 371 0.59 2.92 -11.65
C ASP A 371 -0.33 4.07 -11.21
N SER A 372 0.15 4.97 -10.33
CA SER A 372 -0.66 6.09 -9.82
C SER A 372 -1.26 6.98 -10.89
N GLY A 373 -0.62 7.07 -12.05
CA GLY A 373 -1.13 7.87 -13.16
C GLY A 373 -0.84 9.35 -12.98
N SER A 374 -1.74 10.25 -13.40
CA SER A 374 -1.47 11.69 -13.46
C SER A 374 -2.05 12.49 -12.31
N ASP A 375 -1.42 12.42 -11.15
CA ASP A 375 -2.01 12.96 -9.92
C ASP A 375 -1.84 14.47 -9.77
N THR A 376 -2.86 15.07 -9.15
CA THR A 376 -2.94 16.48 -8.81
C THR A 376 -2.85 16.65 -7.31
N LEU A 377 -1.75 17.25 -6.86
CA LEU A 377 -1.59 17.64 -5.45
C LEU A 377 -2.15 19.03 -5.22
N VAL A 378 -3.24 19.10 -4.45
CA VAL A 378 -3.84 20.36 -4.01
C VAL A 378 -3.16 20.76 -2.72
N GLN A 379 -2.28 21.77 -2.81
CA GLN A 379 -1.62 22.30 -1.63
C GLN A 379 -2.51 23.33 -0.97
N ASP A 380 -3.02 23.00 0.22
CA ASP A 380 -3.56 24.00 1.13
C ASP A 380 -2.42 24.70 1.87
N ALA A 381 -2.67 25.93 2.33
CA ALA A 381 -1.66 26.81 2.93
C ALA A 381 -1.08 26.30 4.28
N LEU A 382 -1.42 25.08 4.69
CA LEU A 382 -1.10 24.49 5.99
C LEU A 382 -0.28 23.22 5.75
N ALA A 383 0.96 23.23 6.27
CA ALA A 383 1.96 22.15 6.29
C ALA A 383 2.27 21.39 4.97
N PRO A 384 3.47 21.53 4.41
CA PRO A 384 3.86 20.74 3.24
C PRO A 384 4.18 19.28 3.60
N ALA A 385 3.59 18.33 2.88
CA ALA A 385 3.77 16.88 3.09
C ALA A 385 4.96 16.30 2.30
N PRO A 386 5.82 15.43 2.90
CA PRO A 386 6.71 14.54 2.17
C PRO A 386 6.01 13.75 1.05
N LEU A 387 6.72 13.61 -0.08
CA LEU A 387 6.31 12.73 -1.17
C LEU A 387 7.16 11.45 -1.13
N ASP A 388 6.50 10.30 -1.08
CA ASP A 388 7.13 9.00 -0.99
C ASP A 388 6.82 8.14 -2.22
N PHE A 389 7.84 7.91 -3.04
CA PHE A 389 7.77 7.06 -4.22
C PHE A 389 8.45 5.70 -3.99
N SER A 390 8.72 5.30 -2.74
CA SER A 390 9.45 4.07 -2.42
C SER A 390 8.82 2.79 -3.00
N ALA A 391 7.51 2.79 -3.26
CA ALA A 391 6.80 1.70 -3.94
C ALA A 391 6.98 1.69 -5.47
N VAL A 392 7.50 2.77 -6.06
CA VAL A 392 7.76 2.86 -7.51
C VAL A 392 9.02 2.09 -7.85
N THR A 393 8.89 1.05 -8.68
CA THR A 393 10.01 0.18 -9.05
C THR A 393 10.73 0.58 -10.34
N VAL A 394 10.16 1.52 -11.09
CA VAL A 394 10.67 2.02 -12.37
C VAL A 394 11.42 3.34 -12.16
N PRO A 395 12.42 3.68 -13.01
CA PRO A 395 13.17 4.92 -12.87
C PRO A 395 12.29 6.18 -12.93
N LEU A 396 12.49 7.06 -11.94
CA LEU A 396 11.88 8.38 -11.86
C LEU A 396 12.78 9.44 -12.49
N THR A 397 12.14 10.42 -13.13
CA THR A 397 12.75 11.70 -13.49
C THR A 397 12.09 12.80 -12.68
N ILE A 398 12.86 13.42 -11.79
CA ILE A 398 12.42 14.53 -10.94
C ILE A 398 13.03 15.80 -11.54
N LEU A 399 12.21 16.63 -12.17
CA LEU A 399 12.62 17.93 -12.71
C LEU A 399 12.36 19.02 -11.67
N VAL A 400 13.43 19.63 -11.17
CA VAL A 400 13.39 20.81 -10.30
C VAL A 400 13.57 22.06 -11.16
N SER A 401 12.60 22.96 -11.14
CA SER A 401 12.59 24.21 -11.90
C SER A 401 12.28 25.41 -11.01
N GLN A 402 12.37 26.61 -11.56
CA GLN A 402 11.95 27.83 -10.85
C GLN A 402 10.42 27.89 -10.66
N ASP A 403 9.66 27.18 -11.50
CA ASP A 403 8.21 27.15 -11.48
C ASP A 403 7.65 26.02 -10.58
N GLY A 404 8.53 25.18 -10.03
CA GLY A 404 8.14 24.04 -9.19
C GLY A 404 8.87 22.75 -9.54
N VAL A 405 8.33 21.64 -9.04
CA VAL A 405 8.87 20.29 -9.22
C VAL A 405 7.88 19.46 -10.03
N SER A 406 8.38 18.71 -11.00
CA SER A 406 7.60 17.70 -11.74
C SER A 406 8.27 16.35 -11.59
N ILE A 407 7.51 15.34 -11.17
CA ILE A 407 7.99 13.97 -10.98
C ILE A 407 7.33 13.08 -12.01
N ARG A 408 8.14 12.28 -12.71
CA ARG A 408 7.68 11.45 -13.83
C ARG A 408 8.22 10.04 -13.74
N SER A 409 7.37 9.09 -14.10
CA SER A 409 7.75 7.71 -14.43
C SER A 409 7.51 7.50 -15.93
N GLY A 410 8.59 7.48 -16.72
CA GLY A 410 8.48 7.44 -18.19
C GLY A 410 7.72 8.65 -18.76
N GLN A 411 6.51 8.43 -19.30
CA GLN A 411 5.66 9.50 -19.84
C GLN A 411 4.59 9.97 -18.84
N THR A 412 4.37 9.24 -17.75
CA THR A 412 3.36 9.53 -16.73
C THR A 412 3.90 10.58 -15.75
N VAL A 413 3.11 11.61 -15.47
CA VAL A 413 3.44 12.65 -14.49
C VAL A 413 2.82 12.27 -13.16
N LEU A 414 3.60 11.81 -12.19
CA LEU A 414 3.05 11.38 -10.90
C LEU A 414 2.73 12.56 -9.98
N ALA A 415 3.43 13.70 -10.13
CA ALA A 415 3.12 14.94 -9.41
C ALA A 415 3.68 16.16 -10.16
N ALA A 416 2.94 17.28 -10.20
CA ALA A 416 3.42 18.53 -10.78
C ALA A 416 2.65 19.77 -10.27
N THR A 417 3.36 20.73 -9.66
CA THR A 417 2.93 22.12 -9.31
C THR A 417 4.13 22.83 -8.65
N PRO A 418 4.03 24.10 -8.21
CA PRO A 418 4.92 24.62 -7.19
C PRO A 418 4.82 23.74 -5.94
N LEU A 419 5.66 22.71 -5.85
CA LEU A 419 5.68 21.80 -4.72
C LEU A 419 6.54 22.42 -3.61
N ASN A 420 5.91 22.77 -2.50
CA ASN A 420 6.59 23.19 -1.27
C ASN A 420 7.00 22.01 -0.36
N THR A 421 7.04 20.78 -0.89
CA THR A 421 7.30 19.56 -0.12
C THR A 421 8.66 19.59 0.61
N PRO A 422 8.76 19.18 1.89
CA PRO A 422 9.99 19.17 2.64
C PRO A 422 10.91 18.00 2.27
N ARG A 423 10.37 16.97 1.60
CA ARG A 423 11.14 15.78 1.21
C ARG A 423 10.53 15.08 0.00
N ILE A 424 11.39 14.63 -0.91
CA ILE A 424 11.03 13.67 -1.94
C ILE A 424 11.88 12.42 -1.71
N THR A 425 11.22 11.27 -1.54
CA THR A 425 11.87 9.95 -1.50
C THR A 425 11.63 9.26 -2.84
N GLY A 426 12.71 8.93 -3.55
CA GLY A 426 12.70 8.19 -4.82
C GLY A 426 12.30 6.73 -4.65
N GLY A 427 12.15 6.05 -5.79
CA GLY A 427 11.73 4.66 -5.87
C GLY A 427 12.90 3.68 -5.78
N ALA A 428 12.64 2.43 -6.15
CA ALA A 428 13.67 1.40 -6.23
C ALA A 428 14.49 1.46 -7.54
N GLY A 429 14.04 2.27 -8.51
CA GLY A 429 14.67 2.48 -9.80
C GLY A 429 15.97 3.29 -9.73
N ASN A 430 16.66 3.43 -10.87
CA ASN A 430 17.79 4.35 -10.99
C ASN A 430 17.26 5.74 -11.30
N ASP A 431 16.98 6.52 -10.28
CA ASP A 431 16.28 7.78 -10.41
C ASP A 431 17.24 8.92 -10.80
N THR A 432 16.69 9.94 -11.48
CA THR A 432 17.45 11.13 -11.86
C THR A 432 16.74 12.39 -11.40
N VAL A 433 17.43 13.21 -10.62
CA VAL A 433 16.97 14.57 -10.27
C VAL A 433 17.69 15.58 -11.14
N ILE A 434 16.94 16.32 -11.97
CA ILE A 434 17.45 17.32 -12.89
C ILE A 434 17.15 18.71 -12.35
N PHE A 435 18.18 19.48 -12.06
CA PHE A 435 18.05 20.88 -11.67
C PHE A 435 18.13 21.80 -12.89
N SER A 436 17.05 22.54 -13.14
CA SER A 436 17.04 23.62 -14.13
C SER A 436 17.87 24.80 -13.65
N ARG A 437 18.33 25.65 -14.57
CA ARG A 437 19.17 26.81 -14.24
C ARG A 437 18.58 27.67 -13.12
N GLY A 438 19.31 27.80 -12.02
CA GLY A 438 18.93 28.64 -10.88
C GLY A 438 17.71 28.13 -10.09
N ALA A 439 17.32 26.88 -10.29
CA ALA A 439 16.28 26.24 -9.49
C ALA A 439 16.81 25.87 -8.10
N VAL A 440 15.95 25.94 -7.09
CA VAL A 440 16.25 25.56 -5.69
C VAL A 440 15.11 24.70 -5.17
N PHE A 441 15.46 23.57 -4.57
CA PHE A 441 14.53 22.73 -3.83
C PHE A 441 14.77 22.89 -2.33
N ALA A 442 13.89 23.55 -1.60
CA ALA A 442 14.13 23.87 -0.19
C ALA A 442 14.19 22.62 0.73
N GLY A 443 13.66 21.49 0.28
CA GLY A 443 13.62 20.23 1.03
C GLY A 443 14.85 19.34 0.87
N VAL A 444 14.74 18.11 1.39
CA VAL A 444 15.72 17.03 1.26
C VAL A 444 15.33 16.09 0.12
N LEU A 445 16.29 15.72 -0.71
CA LEU A 445 16.12 14.71 -1.75
C LEU A 445 16.70 13.38 -1.28
N ASP A 446 15.93 12.30 -1.35
CA ASP A 446 16.40 10.95 -1.08
C ASP A 446 16.21 10.12 -2.34
N GLY A 447 17.28 9.55 -2.87
CA GLY A 447 17.24 8.77 -4.10
C GLY A 447 16.47 7.45 -3.95
N GLY A 448 16.20 6.97 -2.73
CA GLY A 448 15.56 5.67 -2.54
C GLY A 448 16.50 4.50 -2.83
N GLY A 449 16.01 3.47 -3.51
CA GLY A 449 16.81 2.36 -4.01
C GLY A 449 17.57 2.72 -5.30
N GLY A 450 18.26 1.75 -5.89
CA GLY A 450 18.95 1.95 -7.17
C GLY A 450 20.17 2.87 -7.14
N ALA A 451 20.72 3.15 -8.33
CA ALA A 451 21.89 4.01 -8.55
C ALA A 451 21.44 5.40 -9.05
N ASN A 452 21.15 6.28 -8.09
CA ASN A 452 20.51 7.57 -8.36
C ASN A 452 21.50 8.65 -8.79
N THR A 453 21.03 9.58 -9.62
CA THR A 453 21.84 10.63 -10.24
C THR A 453 21.31 12.03 -9.92
N LEU A 454 22.17 12.91 -9.42
CA LEU A 454 21.93 14.35 -9.41
C LEU A 454 22.47 14.98 -10.68
N ASP A 455 21.65 15.78 -11.36
CA ASP A 455 21.97 16.39 -12.65
C ASP A 455 21.87 17.91 -12.60
N TYR A 456 23.04 18.57 -12.58
CA TYR A 456 23.19 20.03 -12.60
C TYR A 456 23.62 20.57 -13.97
N ARG A 457 23.50 19.82 -15.07
CA ARG A 457 24.02 20.24 -16.40
C ARG A 457 23.48 21.56 -16.92
N ALA A 458 22.33 22.03 -16.40
CA ALA A 458 21.77 23.32 -16.76
C ALA A 458 22.39 24.52 -16.00
N PHE A 459 23.19 24.27 -14.95
CA PHE A 459 23.85 25.29 -14.16
C PHE A 459 25.05 25.87 -14.90
N THR A 460 25.26 27.17 -14.75
CA THR A 460 26.38 27.92 -15.35
C THR A 460 27.37 28.42 -14.30
N THR A 461 27.07 28.22 -13.02
CA THR A 461 27.92 28.55 -11.88
C THR A 461 28.32 27.27 -11.19
N GLY A 462 29.48 27.28 -10.53
CA GLY A 462 29.99 26.11 -9.81
C GLY A 462 28.99 25.57 -8.79
N VAL A 463 28.82 24.25 -8.79
CA VAL A 463 28.05 23.49 -7.81
C VAL A 463 28.98 22.68 -6.93
N ARG A 464 28.59 22.51 -5.67
CA ARG A 464 29.20 21.57 -4.74
C ARG A 464 28.24 20.43 -4.47
N VAL A 465 28.67 19.20 -4.71
CA VAL A 465 27.95 17.96 -4.42
C VAL A 465 28.88 17.04 -3.63
N ARG A 466 28.44 16.58 -2.46
CA ARG A 466 29.17 15.65 -1.59
C ARG A 466 28.24 14.51 -1.19
N LEU A 467 28.38 13.38 -1.88
CA LEU A 467 27.57 12.18 -1.69
C LEU A 467 27.86 11.55 -0.32
N ASP A 468 29.11 11.53 0.10
CA ASP A 468 29.54 11.04 1.43
C ASP A 468 28.98 11.86 2.62
N ALA A 469 28.79 13.16 2.42
CA ALA A 469 28.32 14.08 3.45
C ALA A 469 26.82 14.36 3.37
N GLY A 470 26.13 13.85 2.34
CA GLY A 470 24.71 14.11 2.13
C GLY A 470 24.38 15.58 1.83
N THR A 471 25.29 16.33 1.19
CA THR A 471 25.08 17.76 0.90
C THR A 471 25.20 18.07 -0.58
N ALA A 472 24.34 18.94 -1.10
CA ALA A 472 24.42 19.42 -2.47
C ALA A 472 23.94 20.87 -2.59
N THR A 473 24.36 21.52 -3.67
CA THR A 473 23.93 22.89 -4.00
C THR A 473 22.43 22.92 -4.27
N ALA A 474 21.76 24.00 -3.88
CA ALA A 474 20.34 24.23 -4.19
C ALA A 474 19.35 23.21 -3.57
N THR A 475 19.76 22.48 -2.53
CA THR A 475 18.89 21.65 -1.68
C THR A 475 19.31 21.66 -0.22
N ALA A 476 18.38 21.37 0.71
CA ALA A 476 18.71 21.28 2.14
C ALA A 476 19.53 20.03 2.49
N GLY A 477 19.54 19.02 1.63
CA GLY A 477 20.32 17.81 1.82
C GLY A 477 19.98 16.74 0.79
N ILE A 478 20.87 15.77 0.66
CA ILE A 478 20.70 14.62 -0.22
C ILE A 478 20.96 13.32 0.54
N ALA A 479 20.29 12.24 0.15
CA ALA A 479 20.54 10.90 0.65
C ALA A 479 20.44 9.87 -0.50
N ARG A 480 21.22 8.79 -0.41
CA ARG A 480 21.16 7.65 -1.36
C ARG A 480 21.34 8.03 -2.84
N PHE A 481 22.16 9.04 -3.12
CA PHE A 481 22.64 9.34 -4.47
C PHE A 481 24.03 8.74 -4.69
N ILE A 482 24.22 8.12 -5.84
CA ILE A 482 25.48 7.43 -6.21
C ILE A 482 26.24 8.20 -7.29
N ASN A 483 25.55 9.00 -8.11
CA ASN A 483 26.13 9.71 -9.23
C ASN A 483 25.82 11.20 -9.16
N ALA A 484 26.71 12.01 -9.73
CA ALA A 484 26.52 13.45 -9.84
C ALA A 484 27.07 13.97 -11.17
N LEU A 485 26.29 14.83 -11.82
CA LEU A 485 26.63 15.55 -13.04
C LEU A 485 26.72 17.03 -12.70
N GLY A 486 27.88 17.62 -12.92
CA GLY A 486 28.15 19.05 -12.85
C GLY A 486 27.53 19.84 -14.00
N GLY A 487 27.89 21.12 -14.08
CA GLY A 487 27.43 22.10 -15.04
C GLY A 487 28.58 22.71 -15.86
N ALA A 488 28.42 23.97 -16.24
CA ALA A 488 29.43 24.71 -17.00
C ALA A 488 30.31 25.63 -16.12
N GLY A 489 30.22 25.49 -14.79
CA GLY A 489 31.01 26.26 -13.82
C GLY A 489 32.02 25.37 -13.11
N ASN A 490 32.92 25.98 -12.34
CA ASN A 490 33.92 25.23 -11.58
C ASN A 490 33.27 24.46 -10.43
N ASP A 491 33.09 23.16 -10.62
CA ASP A 491 32.34 22.31 -9.73
C ASP A 491 33.24 21.59 -8.72
N VAL A 492 32.66 21.22 -7.59
CA VAL A 492 33.28 20.32 -6.61
C VAL A 492 32.37 19.13 -6.40
N LEU A 493 32.74 18.01 -7.02
CA LEU A 493 31.99 16.76 -6.95
C LEU A 493 32.74 15.75 -6.11
N VAL A 494 32.03 15.11 -5.18
CA VAL A 494 32.66 14.13 -4.30
C VAL A 494 31.77 12.92 -4.09
N GLY A 495 32.35 11.77 -4.40
CA GLY A 495 31.80 10.44 -4.22
C GLY A 495 31.70 10.01 -2.77
N ASP A 496 31.28 8.77 -2.57
CA ASP A 496 31.11 8.12 -1.29
C ASP A 496 31.98 6.85 -1.20
N GLY A 497 31.45 5.77 -0.60
CA GLY A 497 32.15 4.48 -0.55
C GLY A 497 31.71 3.50 -1.64
N ALA A 498 30.79 3.90 -2.52
CA ALA A 498 30.30 3.08 -3.62
C ALA A 498 31.04 3.44 -4.92
N GLY A 499 30.93 2.60 -5.96
CA GLY A 499 31.43 2.96 -7.29
C GLY A 499 30.59 4.07 -7.92
N ASN A 500 31.11 5.29 -7.93
CA ASN A 500 30.43 6.49 -8.36
C ASN A 500 30.70 6.81 -9.85
N ARG A 501 29.77 7.54 -10.47
CA ARG A 501 30.01 8.22 -11.75
C ARG A 501 29.88 9.72 -11.56
N LEU A 502 31.00 10.43 -11.67
CA LEU A 502 31.08 11.87 -11.44
C LEU A 502 31.60 12.56 -12.70
N TYR A 503 30.88 13.55 -13.20
CA TYR A 503 31.22 14.29 -14.43
C TYR A 503 31.17 15.79 -14.16
N GLY A 504 32.30 16.49 -14.29
CA GLY A 504 32.40 17.94 -14.11
C GLY A 504 31.75 18.74 -15.24
N TYR A 505 31.96 18.30 -16.48
CA TYR A 505 31.53 18.93 -17.73
C TYR A 505 32.36 20.14 -18.13
N GLY A 506 32.02 21.35 -17.69
CA GLY A 506 32.73 22.55 -18.13
C GLY A 506 33.12 23.41 -16.95
N GLY A 507 34.31 23.99 -16.99
CA GLY A 507 34.85 24.70 -15.84
C GLY A 507 36.13 24.02 -15.37
N ASN A 508 36.81 24.60 -14.40
CA ASN A 508 37.95 23.96 -13.74
C ASN A 508 37.42 23.21 -12.51
N ASP A 509 37.18 21.92 -12.69
CA ASP A 509 36.45 21.10 -11.74
C ASP A 509 37.38 20.41 -10.75
N THR A 510 36.87 20.10 -9.57
CA THR A 510 37.56 19.27 -8.58
C THR A 510 36.70 18.07 -8.22
N ILE A 511 37.16 16.88 -8.59
CA ILE A 511 36.40 15.64 -8.48
C ILE A 511 37.17 14.64 -7.60
N TYR A 512 36.51 14.10 -6.59
CA TYR A 512 37.05 13.08 -5.68
C TYR A 512 36.15 11.84 -5.72
N GLY A 513 36.68 10.67 -6.09
CA GLY A 513 35.97 9.40 -6.05
C GLY A 513 35.81 8.86 -4.63
N ASN A 514 36.89 8.96 -3.85
CA ASN A 514 37.06 8.44 -2.48
C ASN A 514 37.28 6.93 -2.42
N SER A 515 36.24 6.11 -2.33
CA SER A 515 36.40 4.66 -2.22
C SER A 515 35.37 3.97 -3.09
N GLY A 516 35.74 2.85 -3.68
CA GLY A 516 34.92 2.19 -4.69
C GLY A 516 35.59 2.29 -6.05
N ASN A 517 35.05 1.59 -7.05
CA ASN A 517 35.61 1.64 -8.40
C ASN A 517 34.88 2.73 -9.18
N ASP A 518 35.50 3.91 -9.27
CA ASP A 518 34.88 5.13 -9.73
C ASP A 518 35.12 5.41 -11.20
N ILE A 519 34.24 6.23 -11.78
CA ILE A 519 34.43 6.83 -13.10
C ILE A 519 34.33 8.33 -12.94
N LEU A 520 35.46 9.01 -13.11
CA LEU A 520 35.60 10.46 -12.97
C LEU A 520 35.92 11.07 -14.33
N LYS A 521 35.17 12.10 -14.72
CA LYS A 521 35.47 12.90 -15.92
C LYS A 521 35.50 14.39 -15.61
N GLY A 522 36.60 15.04 -15.94
CA GLY A 522 36.75 16.50 -15.83
C GLY A 522 35.86 17.19 -16.86
N GLY A 523 36.25 17.08 -18.13
CA GLY A 523 35.47 17.61 -19.23
C GLY A 523 36.25 18.69 -19.95
N THR A 524 35.81 19.95 -19.91
CA THR A 524 36.55 21.07 -20.48
C THR A 524 37.00 22.02 -19.38
N GLY A 525 38.28 22.33 -19.33
CA GLY A 525 38.88 23.20 -18.32
C GLY A 525 40.10 22.52 -17.70
N ASN A 526 40.74 23.15 -16.74
CA ASN A 526 41.89 22.55 -16.06
C ASN A 526 41.40 21.86 -14.79
N ASP A 527 41.25 20.56 -14.85
CA ASP A 527 40.53 19.79 -13.84
C ASP A 527 41.47 19.11 -12.85
N VAL A 528 40.94 18.78 -11.67
CA VAL A 528 41.63 17.99 -10.65
C VAL A 528 40.77 16.78 -10.31
N LEU A 529 41.23 15.60 -10.72
CA LEU A 529 40.56 14.32 -10.49
C LEU A 529 41.39 13.47 -9.54
N LYS A 530 40.75 12.93 -8.50
CA LYS A 530 41.36 11.98 -7.56
C LYS A 530 40.46 10.76 -7.43
N GLY A 531 40.94 9.59 -7.84
CA GLY A 531 40.22 8.32 -7.73
C GLY A 531 40.01 7.95 -6.27
N GLY A 532 41.10 7.64 -5.56
CA GLY A 532 41.04 7.29 -4.14
C GLY A 532 41.40 5.84 -3.96
N ASN A 533 40.55 5.05 -3.29
CA ASN A 533 40.74 3.61 -3.15
C ASN A 533 39.81 2.85 -4.10
N GLY A 534 40.33 1.89 -4.86
CA GLY A 534 39.54 1.10 -5.80
C GLY A 534 40.19 1.11 -7.17
N ASP A 535 39.68 0.31 -8.10
CA ASP A 535 40.18 0.34 -9.48
C ASP A 535 39.40 1.42 -10.27
N ASP A 536 39.99 2.61 -10.40
CA ASP A 536 39.31 3.81 -10.89
C ASP A 536 39.56 4.10 -12.37
N LYS A 537 38.66 4.86 -12.98
CA LYS A 537 38.81 5.40 -14.34
C LYS A 537 38.71 6.91 -14.34
N LEU A 538 39.81 7.58 -14.65
CA LEU A 538 39.92 9.03 -14.67
C LEU A 538 40.14 9.53 -16.11
N TYR A 539 39.35 10.51 -16.51
CA TYR A 539 39.43 11.17 -17.80
C TYR A 539 39.50 12.69 -17.60
N GLY A 540 40.65 13.32 -17.92
CA GLY A 540 40.78 14.79 -17.88
C GLY A 540 39.99 15.47 -19.00
N ASP A 541 40.02 14.86 -20.19
CA ASP A 541 39.36 15.30 -21.42
C ASP A 541 40.04 16.52 -22.09
N GLN A 542 39.62 17.77 -21.88
CA GLN A 542 40.23 18.94 -22.52
C GLN A 542 40.74 19.94 -21.48
N GLY A 543 42.03 20.27 -21.53
CA GLY A 543 42.66 21.26 -20.68
C GLY A 543 43.94 20.71 -20.07
N ASN A 544 44.52 21.44 -19.13
CA ASN A 544 45.73 20.96 -18.43
C ASN A 544 45.31 20.35 -17.09
N ASP A 545 45.17 19.04 -17.08
CA ASP A 545 44.49 18.33 -16.00
C ASP A 545 45.47 17.73 -14.99
N LYS A 546 44.96 17.45 -13.79
CA LYS A 546 45.70 16.72 -12.74
C LYS A 546 44.90 15.51 -12.31
N LEU A 547 45.38 14.34 -12.70
CA LEU A 547 44.77 13.04 -12.41
C LEU A 547 45.64 12.29 -11.42
N TYR A 548 45.04 11.85 -10.32
CA TYR A 548 45.66 11.01 -9.30
C TYR A 548 44.80 9.75 -9.14
N GLY A 549 45.34 8.58 -9.48
CA GLY A 549 44.66 7.29 -9.36
C GLY A 549 44.37 6.98 -7.90
N GLY A 550 45.44 6.80 -7.11
CA GLY A 550 45.34 6.56 -5.69
C GLY A 550 45.79 5.14 -5.37
N ALA A 551 44.98 4.37 -4.67
CA ALA A 551 45.27 2.97 -4.37
C ALA A 551 44.34 2.07 -5.17
N GLY A 552 44.90 1.11 -5.91
CA GLY A 552 44.14 0.22 -6.80
C GLY A 552 44.75 0.23 -8.19
N ASN A 553 44.22 -0.55 -9.12
CA ASN A 553 44.75 -0.59 -10.49
C ASN A 553 43.96 0.38 -11.35
N ASP A 554 44.52 1.56 -11.54
CA ASP A 554 43.80 2.68 -12.11
C ASP A 554 44.04 2.86 -13.61
N SER A 555 43.06 3.46 -14.27
CA SER A 555 43.14 3.83 -15.69
C SER A 555 42.98 5.34 -15.84
N LEU A 556 44.09 6.03 -16.12
CA LEU A 556 44.14 7.48 -16.27
C LEU A 556 44.30 7.85 -17.75
N THR A 557 43.45 8.75 -18.25
CA THR A 557 43.59 9.36 -19.57
C THR A 557 43.60 10.87 -19.41
N GLY A 558 44.73 11.52 -19.72
CA GLY A 558 44.87 12.98 -19.62
C GLY A 558 43.89 13.67 -20.56
N GLY A 559 44.11 13.49 -21.86
CA GLY A 559 43.24 14.06 -22.88
C GLY A 559 44.04 15.05 -23.72
N ALA A 560 43.44 16.16 -24.10
CA ALA A 560 44.11 17.21 -24.85
C ALA A 560 44.62 18.30 -23.91
N GLY A 561 45.91 18.59 -23.92
CA GLY A 561 46.54 19.59 -23.06
C GLY A 561 47.81 19.06 -22.42
N SER A 562 48.37 19.81 -21.49
CA SER A 562 49.60 19.43 -20.77
C SER A 562 49.23 18.92 -19.39
N ASP A 563 49.18 17.61 -19.24
CA ASP A 563 48.54 16.95 -18.11
C ASP A 563 49.55 16.42 -17.09
N LEU A 564 49.08 16.25 -15.85
CA LEU A 564 49.77 15.51 -14.80
C LEU A 564 48.97 14.24 -14.50
N LEU A 565 49.54 13.08 -14.79
CA LEU A 565 48.98 11.77 -14.45
C LEU A 565 49.86 11.11 -13.40
N SER A 566 49.27 10.73 -12.27
CA SER A 566 49.90 9.94 -11.19
C SER A 566 49.07 8.69 -10.93
N GLY A 567 49.59 7.50 -11.19
CA GLY A 567 48.92 6.23 -10.84
C GLY A 567 48.89 5.99 -9.33
N ASP A 568 49.95 6.44 -8.65
CA ASP A 568 50.17 6.30 -7.21
C ASP A 568 50.46 4.84 -6.79
N ALA A 569 49.49 4.06 -6.31
CA ALA A 569 49.74 2.72 -5.80
C ALA A 569 48.87 1.65 -6.48
N GLY A 570 49.51 0.76 -7.24
CA GLY A 570 48.83 -0.34 -7.91
C GLY A 570 49.49 -0.67 -9.23
N ASN A 571 48.79 -1.36 -10.13
CA ASN A 571 49.32 -1.62 -11.47
C ASN A 571 48.53 -0.79 -12.47
N ASP A 572 49.03 0.40 -12.77
CA ASP A 572 48.24 1.43 -13.41
C ASP A 572 48.42 1.46 -14.91
N THR A 573 47.42 2.00 -15.60
CA THR A 573 47.47 2.29 -17.03
C THR A 573 47.27 3.78 -17.28
N LEU A 574 48.32 4.45 -17.77
CA LEU A 574 48.36 5.89 -17.98
C LEU A 574 48.44 6.21 -19.48
N LEU A 575 47.47 6.98 -19.99
CA LEU A 575 47.33 7.33 -21.39
C LEU A 575 47.47 8.86 -21.57
N ALA A 576 48.61 9.27 -22.12
CA ALA A 576 49.00 10.65 -22.40
C ALA A 576 49.25 10.82 -23.91
N ARG A 577 48.23 10.48 -24.71
CA ARG A 577 48.35 10.35 -26.18
C ARG A 577 47.90 11.59 -26.91
N ASP A 578 48.62 12.68 -26.75
CA ASP A 578 48.14 13.96 -27.24
C ASP A 578 49.28 14.87 -27.76
N ARG A 579 48.97 16.15 -28.03
CA ARG A 579 49.95 17.14 -28.49
C ARG A 579 50.50 18.04 -27.37
N GLY A 580 50.04 17.98 -26.13
CA GLY A 580 50.53 18.81 -25.01
C GLY A 580 51.54 18.10 -24.10
N VAL A 581 52.40 18.85 -23.41
CA VAL A 581 53.56 18.28 -22.72
C VAL A 581 53.14 17.66 -21.39
N ASP A 582 53.19 16.34 -21.30
CA ASP A 582 52.64 15.63 -20.14
C ASP A 582 53.70 15.27 -19.09
N THR A 583 53.27 15.16 -17.84
CA THR A 583 54.02 14.55 -16.74
C THR A 583 53.31 13.29 -16.30
N VAL A 584 53.95 12.14 -16.51
CA VAL A 584 53.38 10.81 -16.24
C VAL A 584 54.21 10.09 -15.17
N LYS A 585 53.55 9.75 -14.07
CA LYS A 585 54.14 9.03 -12.93
C LYS A 585 53.33 7.77 -12.68
N GLY A 586 53.92 6.59 -12.85
CA GLY A 586 53.24 5.33 -12.53
C GLY A 586 53.06 5.21 -11.02
N GLY A 587 54.18 5.17 -10.29
CA GLY A 587 54.17 5.17 -8.83
C GLY A 587 54.73 3.86 -8.29
N THR A 588 54.03 3.20 -7.37
CA THR A 588 54.41 1.89 -6.86
C THR A 588 53.59 0.80 -7.53
N GLY A 589 54.26 -0.22 -8.06
CA GLY A 589 53.64 -1.42 -8.61
C GLY A 589 54.17 -1.72 -10.00
N LYS A 590 53.33 -2.16 -10.93
CA LYS A 590 53.74 -2.46 -12.32
C LYS A 590 52.89 -1.67 -13.30
N ASP A 591 53.42 -0.54 -13.71
CA ASP A 591 52.68 0.47 -14.43
C ASP A 591 52.97 0.42 -15.93
N LYS A 592 51.94 0.81 -16.68
CA LYS A 592 51.98 0.93 -18.12
C LYS A 592 51.69 2.36 -18.50
N ALA A 593 52.59 3.00 -19.23
CA ALA A 593 52.32 4.30 -19.84
C ALA A 593 52.38 4.23 -21.36
N LEU A 594 51.51 5.01 -22.00
CA LEU A 594 51.54 5.30 -23.43
C LEU A 594 51.66 6.83 -23.58
N ALA A 595 52.89 7.28 -23.83
CA ALA A 595 53.30 8.69 -23.86
C ALA A 595 54.48 8.90 -24.85
N ASP A 596 54.70 10.13 -25.32
CA ASP A 596 55.81 10.48 -26.21
C ASP A 596 57.06 10.86 -25.40
N ARG A 597 58.05 9.96 -25.32
CA ARG A 597 59.29 10.19 -24.57
C ARG A 597 60.15 11.38 -25.03
N ASN A 598 59.93 11.91 -26.23
CA ASN A 598 60.69 13.08 -26.71
C ASN A 598 60.09 14.40 -26.23
N LYS A 599 58.90 14.35 -25.63
CA LYS A 599 58.07 15.48 -25.28
C LYS A 599 57.67 15.44 -23.81
N ASP A 600 57.27 14.27 -23.33
CA ASP A 600 56.66 14.06 -22.03
C ASP A 600 57.71 13.64 -20.97
N LEU A 601 57.45 14.01 -19.72
CA LEU A 601 58.26 13.63 -18.57
C LEU A 601 57.70 12.36 -17.93
N LEU A 602 58.41 11.24 -18.06
CA LEU A 602 58.03 9.96 -17.45
C LEU A 602 58.89 9.64 -16.22
N ALA A 603 58.25 9.19 -15.14
CA ALA A 603 58.93 8.66 -13.95
C ALA A 603 58.18 7.44 -13.39
N ALA A 604 58.92 6.48 -12.82
CA ALA A 604 58.35 5.29 -12.18
C ALA A 604 57.30 4.56 -13.04
N VAL A 605 57.68 4.19 -14.27
CA VAL A 605 56.84 3.38 -15.18
C VAL A 605 57.66 2.19 -15.68
N GLU A 606 57.14 0.98 -15.49
CA GLU A 606 57.83 -0.27 -15.86
C GLU A 606 57.68 -0.61 -17.34
N THR A 607 56.52 -0.34 -17.93
CA THR A 607 56.24 -0.67 -19.34
C THR A 607 55.81 0.56 -20.12
N ILE A 608 56.60 0.93 -21.12
CA ILE A 608 56.27 2.03 -22.05
C ILE A 608 55.85 1.41 -23.39
N LEU A 609 54.59 1.59 -23.76
CA LEU A 609 54.10 1.25 -25.09
C LEU A 609 54.39 2.44 -26.00
N TYR A 610 55.00 2.20 -27.16
CA TYR A 610 55.36 3.26 -28.11
C TYR A 610 54.29 3.40 -29.19
N SER A 611 54.09 4.62 -29.68
CA SER A 611 53.58 4.87 -31.03
C SER A 611 54.68 5.37 -31.93
#